data_AF-A0A828RIH3-F1
#
_entry.id   AF-A0A828RIH3-F1
#
_cell.length_a   1.000
_cell.length_b   1.000
_cell.length_c   1.000
_cell.angle_alpha   90.00
_cell.angle_beta   90.00
_cell.angle_gamma   90.00
#
_symmetry.space_group_name_H-M   'P 1'
#
loop_
_entity.id
_entity.type
_entity.pdbx_description
1 polymer ?
#
loop_
_entity_poly.entity_id
_entity_poly.type
_entity_poly.pdbx_seq_one_letter_code
_entity_poly.pdbx_strand_id
1 'polypeptide(L)'
;MVIFLICILAAIIVIALYLTIHRVFLKRATMMVQKNAQDVTDAALNTSLKEMLHWNKNLNSQIVADVWGKGVLAFEYHFDYKKENINLDDFTRQKLAAKLDEYAKQHQLKMAPNASQPFIITDWWKYEGILHIDIAYLINEATVEYIEDLEKLNQNSN
;
A
#
# COMPACT_ATOMS: atom_id res chain seq x y z
N MET A 1 25.04 -49.78 -2.83
CA MET A 1 23.61 -49.40 -2.72
C MET A 1 23.34 -48.49 -1.53
N VAL A 2 23.76 -48.83 -0.31
CA VAL A 2 23.52 -48.01 0.90
C VAL A 2 24.14 -46.60 0.79
N ILE A 3 25.39 -46.49 0.32
CA ILE A 3 26.06 -45.19 0.14
C ILE A 3 25.29 -44.30 -0.86
N PHE A 4 24.82 -44.89 -1.96
CA PHE A 4 24.03 -44.18 -2.97
C PHE A 4 22.71 -43.64 -2.40
N LEU A 5 22.02 -44.42 -1.57
CA LEU A 5 20.80 -43.99 -0.87
C LEU A 5 21.07 -42.86 0.14
N ILE A 6 22.19 -42.94 0.86
CA ILE A 6 22.61 -41.88 1.79
C ILE A 6 22.91 -40.58 1.02
N CYS A 7 23.58 -40.66 -0.12
CA CYS A 7 23.84 -39.49 -0.97
C CYS A 7 22.55 -38.85 -1.49
N ILE A 8 21.57 -39.65 -1.91
CA ILE A 8 20.26 -39.14 -2.34
C ILE A 8 19.54 -38.46 -1.19
N LEU A 9 19.50 -39.10 -0.01
CA LEU A 9 18.85 -38.54 1.16
C LEU A 9 19.49 -37.20 1.58
N ALA A 10 20.82 -37.13 1.59
CA ALA A 10 21.55 -35.90 1.87
C ALA A 10 21.22 -34.80 0.85
N ALA A 11 21.17 -35.12 -0.44
CA ALA A 11 20.79 -34.17 -1.49
C ALA A 11 19.36 -33.64 -1.30
N ILE A 12 18.40 -34.51 -0.97
CA ILE A 12 17.01 -34.11 -0.68
C ILE A 12 16.95 -33.16 0.51
N ILE A 13 17.69 -33.43 1.58
CA ILE A 13 17.72 -32.58 2.77
C ILE A 13 18.27 -31.19 2.43
N VAL A 14 19.37 -31.12 1.67
CA VAL A 14 19.97 -29.84 1.25
C VAL A 14 19.00 -29.05 0.38
N ILE A 15 18.34 -29.69 -0.58
CA ILE A 15 17.33 -29.05 -1.45
C ILE A 15 16.16 -28.53 -0.61
N ALA A 16 15.62 -29.35 0.30
CA ALA A 16 14.50 -28.97 1.17
C ALA A 16 14.87 -27.79 2.07
N LEU A 17 16.09 -27.78 2.63
CA LEU A 17 16.60 -26.70 3.46
C LEU A 17 16.72 -25.40 2.64
N TYR A 18 17.33 -25.47 1.45
CA TYR A 18 17.48 -24.33 0.54
C TYR A 18 16.12 -23.71 0.19
N LEU A 19 15.15 -24.54 -0.22
CA LEU A 19 13.81 -24.07 -0.58
C LEU A 19 13.09 -23.40 0.59
N THR A 20 13.22 -23.97 1.80
CA THR A 20 12.58 -23.43 3.01
C THR A 20 13.17 -22.07 3.39
N ILE A 21 14.51 -21.97 3.41
CA ILE A 21 15.22 -20.72 3.68
C ILE A 21 14.79 -19.66 2.67
N HIS A 22 14.91 -19.96 1.38
CA HIS A 22 14.57 -19.03 0.31
C HIS A 22 13.12 -18.51 0.44
N ARG A 23 12.17 -19.41 0.71
CA ARG A 23 10.75 -19.05 0.89
C ARG A 23 10.51 -18.18 2.11
N VAL A 24 11.18 -18.44 3.24
CA VAL A 24 11.01 -17.64 4.47
C VAL A 24 11.65 -16.25 4.31
N PHE A 25 12.85 -16.18 3.74
CA PHE A 25 13.56 -14.91 3.52
C PHE A 25 12.80 -13.98 2.57
N LEU A 26 12.35 -14.49 1.41
CA LEU A 26 11.58 -13.68 0.46
C LEU A 26 10.28 -13.14 1.08
N LYS A 27 9.54 -13.98 1.80
CA LYS A 27 8.32 -13.55 2.51
C LYS A 27 8.60 -12.43 3.50
N ARG A 28 9.67 -12.54 4.29
CA ARG A 28 10.04 -11.51 5.27
C ARG A 28 10.39 -10.19 4.61
N ALA A 29 11.16 -10.22 3.52
CA ALA A 29 11.50 -9.02 2.77
C ALA A 29 10.25 -8.33 2.22
N THR A 30 9.34 -9.07 1.60
CA THR A 30 8.06 -8.53 1.10
C THR A 30 7.22 -7.93 2.22
N MET A 31 7.07 -8.63 3.35
CA MET A 31 6.31 -8.11 4.50
C MET A 31 6.95 -6.84 5.06
N MET A 32 8.28 -6.76 5.11
CA MET A 32 8.98 -5.57 5.60
C MET A 32 8.79 -4.36 4.68
N VAL A 33 8.90 -4.55 3.36
CA VAL A 33 8.65 -3.49 2.37
C VAL A 33 7.21 -3.01 2.46
N GLN A 34 6.26 -3.93 2.54
CA GLN A 34 4.84 -3.60 2.65
C GLN A 34 4.53 -2.84 3.94
N LYS A 35 5.06 -3.30 5.08
CA LYS A 35 4.87 -2.61 6.36
C LYS A 35 5.49 -1.21 6.37
N ASN A 36 6.68 -1.05 5.77
CA ASN A 36 7.32 0.26 5.65
C ASN A 36 6.48 1.20 4.78
N ALA A 37 6.04 0.73 3.61
CA ALA A 37 5.17 1.50 2.73
C ALA A 37 3.86 1.89 3.44
N GLN A 38 3.28 0.97 4.21
CA GLN A 38 2.10 1.22 5.03
C GLN A 38 2.34 2.33 6.04
N ASP A 39 3.43 2.25 6.82
CA ASP A 39 3.78 3.25 7.83
C ASP A 39 4.01 4.64 7.21
N VAL A 40 4.63 4.68 6.04
CA VAL A 40 4.88 5.93 5.31
C VAL A 40 3.57 6.54 4.80
N THR A 41 2.68 5.74 4.21
CA THR A 41 1.37 6.22 3.74
C THR A 41 0.47 6.62 4.91
N ASP A 42 0.45 5.86 6.00
CA ASP A 42 -0.29 6.16 7.22
C ASP A 42 0.18 7.49 7.82
N ALA A 43 1.50 7.72 7.90
CA ALA A 43 2.05 8.98 8.38
C ALA A 43 1.68 10.16 7.45
N ALA A 44 1.75 9.97 6.14
CA ALA A 44 1.38 10.99 5.15
C ALA A 44 -0.10 11.39 5.28
N LEU A 45 -1.00 10.41 5.34
CA LEU A 45 -2.43 10.65 5.47
C LEU A 45 -2.76 11.29 6.82
N ASN A 46 -2.28 10.74 7.94
CA ASN A 46 -2.58 11.27 9.26
C ASN A 46 -2.07 12.72 9.43
N THR A 47 -0.90 13.04 8.87
CA THR A 47 -0.39 14.42 8.84
C THR A 47 -1.32 15.33 8.04
N SER A 48 -1.73 14.89 6.85
CA SER A 48 -2.65 15.65 6.00
C SER A 48 -4.02 15.87 6.67
N LEU A 49 -4.59 14.84 7.30
CA LEU A 49 -5.87 14.95 8.01
C LEU A 49 -5.77 15.87 9.22
N LYS A 50 -4.66 15.82 9.97
CA LYS A 50 -4.43 16.70 11.10
C LYS A 50 -4.36 18.17 10.67
N GLU A 51 -3.68 18.46 9.57
CA GLU A 51 -3.56 19.82 9.05
C GLU A 51 -4.87 20.34 8.44
N MET A 52 -5.57 19.51 7.68
CA MET A 52 -6.75 19.93 6.92
C MET A 52 -8.04 19.91 7.73
N LEU A 53 -8.17 18.97 8.68
CA LEU A 53 -9.43 18.70 9.39
C LEU A 53 -9.30 18.80 10.91
N HIS A 54 -8.11 19.10 11.44
CA HIS A 54 -7.82 19.01 12.87
C HIS A 54 -8.12 17.62 13.47
N TRP A 55 -8.00 16.58 12.63
CA TRP A 55 -8.20 15.19 13.04
C TRP A 55 -7.07 14.75 13.96
N ASN A 56 -7.41 14.42 15.21
CA ASN A 56 -6.43 14.11 16.27
C ASN A 56 -6.27 12.61 16.56
N LYS A 57 -6.92 11.74 15.78
CA LYS A 57 -6.81 10.28 15.90
C LYS A 57 -5.87 9.75 14.81
N ASN A 58 -5.17 8.68 15.09
CA ASN A 58 -4.39 8.01 14.05
C ASN A 58 -5.27 6.97 13.37
N LEU A 59 -5.39 7.07 12.05
CA LEU A 59 -5.91 6.02 11.20
C LEU A 59 -4.78 5.03 10.90
N ASN A 60 -5.09 3.74 10.99
CA ASN A 60 -4.21 2.69 10.50
C ASN A 60 -4.88 2.09 9.28
N SER A 61 -4.11 1.88 8.21
CA SER A 61 -4.65 1.31 6.99
C SER A 61 -4.91 -0.18 7.07
N GLN A 62 -5.74 -0.65 6.15
CA GLN A 62 -5.83 -2.05 5.76
C GLN A 62 -5.15 -2.25 4.40
N ILE A 63 -4.48 -3.40 4.24
CA ILE A 63 -3.78 -3.74 3.00
C ILE A 63 -4.77 -4.39 2.03
N VAL A 64 -4.87 -3.89 0.80
CA VAL A 64 -5.74 -4.49 -0.24
C VAL A 64 -5.00 -5.39 -1.23
N ALA A 65 -3.71 -5.64 -0.99
CA ALA A 65 -2.85 -6.44 -1.87
C ALA A 65 -3.35 -7.88 -2.12
N ASP A 66 -4.12 -8.46 -1.19
CA ASP A 66 -4.66 -9.82 -1.33
C ASP A 66 -5.67 -9.94 -2.48
N VAL A 67 -6.26 -8.83 -2.92
CA VAL A 67 -7.21 -8.78 -4.05
C VAL A 67 -6.50 -8.53 -5.38
N TRP A 68 -5.45 -7.69 -5.38
CA TRP A 68 -4.84 -7.18 -6.61
C TRP A 68 -3.54 -7.85 -7.02
N GLY A 69 -2.81 -8.47 -6.08
CA GLY A 69 -1.60 -9.21 -6.40
C GLY A 69 -0.46 -8.95 -5.41
N LYS A 70 0.46 -9.92 -5.34
CA LYS A 70 1.61 -9.85 -4.45
C LYS A 70 2.48 -8.64 -4.80
N GLY A 71 2.67 -7.75 -3.84
CA GLY A 71 3.59 -6.60 -3.95
C GLY A 71 2.91 -5.29 -4.33
N VAL A 72 1.59 -5.27 -4.55
CA VAL A 72 0.81 -4.03 -4.67
C VAL A 72 0.79 -3.33 -3.30
N LEU A 73 1.14 -2.04 -3.31
CA LEU A 73 1.24 -1.21 -2.11
C LEU A 73 0.09 -0.19 -2.08
N ALA A 74 -1.13 -0.71 -1.96
CA ALA A 74 -2.35 0.07 -1.82
C ALA A 74 -2.99 -0.17 -0.44
N PHE A 75 -3.49 0.91 0.14
CA PHE A 75 -3.87 0.99 1.54
C PHE A 75 -5.23 1.68 1.66
N GLU A 76 -6.18 0.98 2.27
CA GLU A 76 -7.54 1.48 2.50
C GLU A 76 -7.63 2.15 3.88
N TYR A 77 -8.35 3.27 3.91
CA TYR A 77 -8.66 4.04 5.10
C TYR A 77 -10.14 4.33 5.17
N HIS A 78 -10.68 4.31 6.39
CA HIS A 78 -12.03 4.76 6.68
C HIS A 78 -12.05 5.59 7.95
N PHE A 79 -12.83 6.68 7.95
CA PHE A 79 -13.10 7.40 9.19
C PHE A 79 -14.51 7.99 9.21
N ASP A 80 -15.13 7.93 10.39
CA ASP A 80 -16.49 8.39 10.65
C ASP A 80 -16.49 9.89 10.93
N TYR A 81 -16.57 10.69 9.86
CA TYR A 81 -16.52 12.15 9.96
C TYR A 81 -17.78 12.71 10.62
N LYS A 82 -18.94 12.02 10.52
CA LYS A 82 -20.18 12.49 11.15
C LYS A 82 -20.15 12.32 12.66
N LYS A 83 -19.74 11.16 13.16
CA LYS A 83 -19.65 10.88 14.61
C LYS A 83 -18.64 11.80 15.30
N GLU A 84 -17.57 12.14 14.60
CA GLU A 84 -16.52 13.03 15.10
C GLU A 84 -16.79 14.51 14.82
N ASN A 85 -17.97 14.83 14.27
CA ASN A 85 -18.44 16.19 13.96
C ASN A 85 -17.44 17.00 13.10
N ILE A 86 -16.82 16.32 12.14
CA ILE A 86 -15.86 16.90 11.19
C ILE A 86 -16.60 17.37 9.94
N ASN A 87 -16.40 18.64 9.59
CA ASN A 87 -16.90 19.17 8.32
C ASN A 87 -15.95 18.80 7.17
N LEU A 88 -16.49 18.24 6.08
CA LEU A 88 -15.76 17.85 4.88
C LEU A 88 -15.97 18.79 3.69
N ASP A 89 -16.69 19.91 3.84
CA ASP A 89 -17.02 20.81 2.73
C ASP A 89 -15.79 21.28 1.94
N ASP A 90 -14.68 21.52 2.65
CA ASP A 90 -13.41 21.93 2.06
C ASP A 90 -12.41 20.77 1.85
N PHE A 91 -12.79 19.54 2.22
CA PHE A 91 -11.95 18.35 2.12
C PHE A 91 -12.28 17.55 0.87
N THR A 92 -11.49 17.80 -0.19
CA THR A 92 -11.65 17.15 -1.50
C THR A 92 -10.50 16.22 -1.83
N ARG A 93 -10.73 15.26 -2.73
CA ARG A 93 -9.70 14.35 -3.24
C ARG A 93 -8.48 15.11 -3.78
N GLN A 94 -8.69 16.19 -4.52
CA GLN A 94 -7.63 17.00 -5.11
C GLN A 94 -6.78 17.70 -4.05
N LYS A 95 -7.42 18.23 -2.99
CA LYS A 95 -6.69 18.89 -1.90
C LYS A 95 -5.90 17.88 -1.06
N LEU A 96 -6.47 16.70 -0.80
CA LEU A 96 -5.72 15.63 -0.16
C LEU A 96 -4.54 15.18 -1.01
N ALA A 97 -4.73 14.97 -2.31
CA ALA A 97 -3.64 14.60 -3.22
C ALA A 97 -2.50 15.63 -3.19
N ALA A 98 -2.82 16.93 -3.24
CA ALA A 98 -1.83 17.99 -3.13
C ALA A 98 -1.07 17.97 -1.80
N LYS A 99 -1.74 17.64 -0.68
CA LYS A 99 -1.10 17.49 0.64
C LYS A 99 -0.21 16.25 0.73
N LEU A 100 -0.62 15.13 0.14
CA LEU A 100 0.21 13.94 0.04
C LEU A 100 1.49 14.21 -0.78
N ASP A 101 1.37 14.97 -1.87
CA ASP A 101 2.52 15.39 -2.69
C ASP A 101 3.46 16.34 -1.92
N GLU A 102 2.90 17.29 -1.16
CA GLU A 102 3.68 18.17 -0.29
C GLU A 102 4.46 17.36 0.76
N TYR A 103 3.77 16.44 1.45
CA TYR A 103 4.39 15.53 2.40
C TYR A 103 5.52 14.72 1.75
N ALA A 104 5.27 14.16 0.56
CA ALA A 104 6.24 13.34 -0.14
C ALA A 104 7.50 14.12 -0.53
N LYS A 105 7.35 15.38 -0.98
CA LYS A 105 8.47 16.27 -1.27
C LYS A 105 9.27 16.64 -0.02
N GLN A 106 8.58 16.99 1.07
CA GLN A 106 9.22 17.34 2.34
C GLN A 106 10.05 16.18 2.90
N HIS A 107 9.57 14.95 2.76
CA HIS A 107 10.24 13.74 3.26
C HIS A 107 11.13 13.04 2.22
N GLN A 108 11.28 13.63 1.03
CA GLN A 108 12.11 13.09 -0.07
C GLN A 108 11.77 11.63 -0.38
N LEU A 109 10.47 11.32 -0.41
CA LEU A 109 10.00 9.96 -0.66
C LEU A 109 10.40 9.51 -2.05
N LYS A 110 10.82 8.25 -2.15
CA LYS A 110 11.14 7.61 -3.43
C LYS A 110 9.86 7.22 -4.14
N MET A 111 9.92 7.19 -5.46
CA MET A 111 8.91 6.64 -6.35
C MET A 111 9.56 5.77 -7.42
N ALA A 112 8.78 4.89 -8.04
CA ALA A 112 9.23 4.10 -9.19
C ALA A 112 9.56 5.03 -10.38
N PRO A 113 10.51 4.65 -11.26
CA PRO A 113 10.90 5.49 -12.40
C PRO A 113 9.75 5.89 -13.33
N ASN A 114 8.76 5.01 -13.47
CA ASN A 114 7.59 5.23 -14.34
C ASN A 114 6.40 5.89 -13.61
N ALA A 115 6.53 6.17 -12.32
CA ALA A 115 5.49 6.84 -11.54
C ALA A 115 5.52 8.35 -11.76
N SER A 116 4.36 8.95 -12.01
CA SER A 116 4.21 10.41 -12.11
C SER A 116 4.32 11.11 -10.76
N GLN A 117 3.89 10.43 -9.69
CA GLN A 117 3.88 10.93 -8.31
C GLN A 117 4.00 9.77 -7.31
N PRO A 118 4.50 10.02 -6.08
CA PRO A 118 4.65 8.97 -5.08
C PRO A 118 3.31 8.37 -4.64
N PHE A 119 2.29 9.18 -4.38
CA PHE A 119 1.00 8.70 -3.91
C PHE A 119 -0.12 8.93 -4.92
N ILE A 120 -1.00 7.95 -5.12
CA ILE A 120 -2.22 8.10 -5.90
C ILE A 120 -3.41 7.69 -5.03
N ILE A 121 -4.41 8.55 -4.94
CA ILE A 121 -5.70 8.19 -4.34
C ILE A 121 -6.45 7.37 -5.39
N THR A 122 -6.66 6.08 -5.18
CA THR A 122 -7.31 5.17 -6.14
C THR A 122 -8.83 5.19 -6.04
N ASP A 123 -9.36 5.34 -4.82
CA ASP A 123 -10.79 5.39 -4.58
C ASP A 123 -11.16 6.46 -3.54
N TRP A 124 -12.38 6.99 -3.66
CA TRP A 124 -12.93 8.04 -2.80
C TRP A 124 -14.45 8.01 -2.82
N TRP A 125 -15.07 7.57 -1.73
CA TRP A 125 -16.52 7.53 -1.61
C TRP A 125 -17.00 7.67 -0.17
N LYS A 126 -18.26 8.07 -0.02
CA LYS A 126 -18.90 8.29 1.28
C LYS A 126 -20.08 7.36 1.43
N TYR A 127 -20.19 6.70 2.58
CA TYR A 127 -21.34 5.87 2.91
C TYR A 127 -21.64 5.96 4.40
N GLU A 128 -22.91 6.16 4.75
CA GLU A 128 -23.39 6.24 6.14
C GLU A 128 -22.61 7.18 7.09
N GLY A 129 -21.96 8.23 6.55
CA GLY A 129 -21.17 9.17 7.37
C GLY A 129 -19.72 8.75 7.59
N ILE A 130 -19.28 7.70 6.90
CA ILE A 130 -17.90 7.25 6.81
C ILE A 130 -17.35 7.70 5.45
N LEU A 131 -16.15 8.27 5.46
CA LEU A 131 -15.39 8.53 4.23
C LEU A 131 -14.38 7.40 4.05
N HIS A 132 -14.43 6.75 2.89
CA HIS A 132 -13.49 5.73 2.44
C HIS A 132 -12.49 6.35 1.46
N ILE A 133 -11.21 6.03 1.65
CA ILE A 133 -10.11 6.53 0.85
C ILE A 133 -9.12 5.40 0.64
N ASP A 134 -8.80 5.11 -0.61
CA ASP A 134 -7.73 4.18 -0.95
C ASP A 134 -6.53 4.94 -1.51
N ILE A 135 -5.33 4.65 -0.99
CA ILE A 135 -4.10 5.32 -1.40
C ILE A 135 -3.06 4.26 -1.80
N ALA A 136 -2.57 4.37 -3.02
CA ALA A 136 -1.44 3.59 -3.52
C ALA A 136 -0.13 4.37 -3.35
N TYR A 137 0.92 3.69 -2.88
CA TYR A 137 2.29 4.20 -2.85
C TYR A 137 3.12 3.58 -3.99
N LEU A 138 3.37 4.38 -5.04
CA LEU A 138 4.04 3.98 -6.26
C LEU A 138 5.57 3.99 -6.09
N ILE A 139 6.10 3.12 -5.23
CA ILE A 139 7.55 2.91 -5.03
C ILE A 139 8.09 1.70 -5.79
N ASN A 140 7.22 0.86 -6.36
CA ASN A 140 7.60 -0.31 -7.15
C ASN A 140 6.76 -0.44 -8.44
N GLU A 141 7.27 -1.19 -9.41
CA GLU A 141 6.58 -1.40 -10.69
C GLU A 141 5.23 -2.12 -10.52
N ALA A 142 5.13 -3.09 -9.60
CA ALA A 142 3.87 -3.81 -9.36
C ALA A 142 2.70 -2.88 -8.97
N THR A 143 2.98 -1.81 -8.23
CA THR A 143 1.96 -0.81 -7.87
C THR A 143 1.68 0.13 -9.04
N VAL A 144 2.67 0.44 -9.88
CA VAL A 144 2.45 1.23 -11.12
C VAL A 144 1.53 0.48 -12.08
N GLU A 145 1.85 -0.78 -12.38
CA GLU A 145 1.04 -1.66 -13.25
C GLU A 145 -0.40 -1.79 -12.74
N TYR A 146 -0.57 -1.95 -11.42
CA TYR A 146 -1.89 -1.97 -10.78
C TYR A 146 -2.71 -0.69 -11.07
N ILE A 147 -2.09 0.49 -11.00
CA ILE A 147 -2.76 1.76 -11.30
C ILE A 147 -3.15 1.81 -12.78
N GLU A 148 -2.24 1.46 -13.68
CA GLU A 148 -2.51 1.44 -15.12
C GLU A 148 -3.68 0.50 -15.46
N ASP A 149 -3.75 -0.66 -14.82
CA ASP A 149 -4.84 -1.60 -15.01
C ASP A 149 -6.16 -1.10 -14.44
N LEU A 150 -6.15 -0.45 -13.27
CA LEU A 150 -7.33 0.22 -12.73
C LEU A 150 -7.87 1.31 -13.67
N GLU A 151 -6.99 2.12 -14.26
CA GLU A 151 -7.39 3.17 -15.20
C GLU A 151 -8.07 2.59 -16.45
N LYS A 152 -7.55 1.48 -17.00
CA LYS A 152 -8.17 0.78 -18.13
C LYS A 152 -9.56 0.26 -17.77
N LEU A 153 -9.73 -0.32 -16.57
CA LEU A 153 -11.04 -0.81 -16.10
C LEU A 153 -12.06 0.32 -15.98
N ASN A 154 -11.65 1.47 -15.45
CA ASN A 154 -12.51 2.64 -15.30
C ASN A 154 -12.91 3.25 -16.65
N GLN A 155 -12.03 3.21 -17.66
CA GLN A 155 -12.35 3.67 -19.02
C GLN A 155 -13.36 2.77 -19.71
N ASN A 156 -13.25 1.45 -19.52
CA ASN A 156 -14.15 0.46 -20.14
C ASN A 156 -15.51 0.34 -19.43
N SER A 157 -15.68 0.95 -18.26
CA SER A 157 -16.91 0.93 -17.46
C SER A 157 -17.79 2.17 -17.66
N ASN A 158 -17.35 3.14 -18.49
CA ASN A 158 -18.09 4.33 -18.90
C ASN A 158 -18.58 4.21 -20.35
#